data_AF-A0A938I6E0-F1
#
_entry.id   AF-A0A938I6E0-F1
#
_cell.length_a   1.000
_cell.length_b   1.000
_cell.length_c   1.000
_cell.angle_alpha   90.00
_cell.angle_beta   90.00
_cell.angle_gamma   90.00
#
_symmetry.space_group_name_H-M   'P 1'
#
loop_
_entity.id
_entity.type
_entity.pdbx_description
1 polymer ?
#
loop_
_entity_poly.entity_id
_entity_poly.type
_entity_poly.pdbx_seq_one_letter_code
_entity_poly.pdbx_strand_id
1 'polypeptide(L)'
;MSYSVTCRCGQVLEVSENEANTFQVCSDCGMSVSIPSLSELQATAEAAPSFEMPPEVPLQFDASVGESLSPEYRLATFQYALSKLTPRVFVTQCLAGLSVLIFVLMAATGAGVFEPNVEKLVSWGANFGPLTLSGQWWRLLTCMTVHIGIIHLAFNMWVLLCGGPLVERMLGNVGFLLMYVSAGLIASLASLMWHPLMVSAGASGAIFGIYGALLAILARDRGSIPKETLAQLKSSGMGFLGYNLLFGLTQPNIDIAAHLGGLFGGFLIGLVQAQPFTSESLPGRRSRNLAAGVLCVVLLVGGAIGVSRKHSDIGIVLDKIEQGNIEVYYSNGATKADAERLAAYLTRAWTPTAKATVKVTKSAVGVQFHMILKPEFQSSDQVIEQLVFDGARMSRDVFDDAPVEVIVCDDHLRPLKTVSPRADLRHGIVERKTEVFYSAEIERDDAQRLALFMSDLFREGPALLKLAQRGTAKEVHLGFQKEMLSKPEVVAELRRVRDGIAADVFPGTEVELHLVDEQFDVFHVLKP
;
A
#
# COMPACT_ATOMS: atom_id res chain seq x y z
N MET A 1 57.73 -3.19 -29.75
CA MET A 1 56.61 -3.71 -30.57
C MET A 1 55.28 -3.19 -30.04
N SER A 2 54.21 -3.27 -30.82
CA SER A 2 52.83 -3.10 -30.32
C SER A 2 52.03 -4.38 -30.59
N TYR A 3 51.11 -4.69 -29.70
CA TYR A 3 50.21 -5.84 -29.79
C TYR A 3 48.83 -5.47 -29.25
N SER A 4 47.84 -6.29 -29.55
CA SER A 4 46.45 -6.03 -29.18
C SER A 4 46.01 -6.89 -28.00
N VAL A 5 45.35 -6.28 -27.02
CA VAL A 5 44.70 -6.98 -25.90
C VAL A 5 43.21 -6.69 -25.92
N THR A 6 42.38 -7.72 -25.89
CA THR A 6 40.93 -7.56 -25.93
C THR A 6 40.38 -7.44 -24.52
N CYS A 7 39.75 -6.31 -24.22
CA CYS A 7 39.00 -6.11 -22.99
C CYS A 7 37.81 -7.09 -22.93
N ARG A 8 37.37 -7.46 -21.74
CA ARG A 8 36.19 -8.33 -21.51
C ARG A 8 34.89 -7.78 -22.12
N CYS A 9 34.81 -6.47 -22.38
CA CYS A 9 33.67 -5.87 -23.09
C CYS A 9 33.72 -6.03 -24.62
N GLY A 10 34.80 -6.60 -25.16
CA GLY A 10 35.05 -6.79 -26.59
C GLY A 10 35.85 -5.68 -27.27
N GLN A 11 36.23 -4.61 -26.55
CA GLN A 11 37.08 -3.56 -27.11
C GLN A 11 38.52 -4.06 -27.25
N VAL A 12 39.12 -3.87 -28.42
CA VAL A 12 40.54 -4.14 -28.66
C VAL A 12 41.36 -2.91 -28.26
N LEU A 13 42.34 -3.12 -27.39
CA LEU A 13 43.30 -2.12 -26.93
C LEU A 13 44.61 -2.36 -27.66
N GLU A 14 45.15 -1.34 -28.33
CA GLU A 14 46.54 -1.38 -28.77
C GLU A 14 47.45 -0.97 -27.63
N VAL A 15 48.43 -1.84 -27.35
CA VAL A 15 49.41 -1.65 -26.28
C VAL A 15 50.80 -1.77 -26.82
N SER A 16 51.67 -0.91 -26.33
CA SER A 16 53.09 -0.97 -26.60
C SER A 16 53.77 -1.98 -25.66
N GLU A 17 54.88 -2.56 -26.12
CA GLU A 17 55.72 -3.44 -25.31
C GLU A 17 56.22 -2.80 -24.01
N ASN A 18 56.34 -1.46 -23.99
CA ASN A 18 56.73 -0.70 -22.81
C ASN A 18 55.63 -0.66 -21.73
N GLU A 19 54.41 -1.06 -22.06
CA GLU A 19 53.25 -1.13 -21.15
C GLU A 19 53.01 -2.57 -20.64
N ALA A 20 53.90 -3.51 -20.96
CA ALA A 20 53.83 -4.87 -20.44
C ALA A 20 53.83 -4.91 -18.90
N ASN A 21 53.03 -5.80 -18.31
CA ASN A 21 52.80 -5.96 -16.87
C ASN A 21 52.17 -4.73 -16.17
N THR A 22 51.54 -3.84 -16.93
CA THR A 22 50.77 -2.71 -16.39
C THR A 22 49.26 -2.94 -16.56
N PHE A 23 48.46 -1.95 -16.17
CA PHE A 23 47.01 -1.96 -16.38
C PHE A 23 46.59 -0.77 -17.22
N GLN A 24 45.74 -1.02 -18.23
CA GLN A 24 45.14 0.03 -19.04
C GLN A 24 43.63 0.08 -18.79
N VAL A 25 43.07 1.28 -18.70
CA VAL A 25 41.62 1.45 -18.53
C VAL A 25 40.96 1.44 -19.91
N CYS A 26 40.05 0.49 -20.10
CA CYS A 26 39.27 0.37 -21.32
C CYS A 26 38.35 1.59 -21.50
N SER A 27 38.45 2.27 -22.64
CA SER A 27 37.68 3.51 -22.87
C SER A 27 36.17 3.27 -23.01
N ASP A 28 35.74 2.08 -23.42
CA ASP A 28 34.32 1.78 -23.62
C ASP A 28 33.59 1.32 -22.35
N CYS A 29 34.27 0.58 -21.46
CA CYS A 29 33.63 -0.01 -20.28
C CYS A 29 34.25 0.41 -18.94
N GLY A 30 35.36 1.16 -18.96
CA GLY A 30 36.07 1.59 -17.76
C GLY A 30 36.77 0.48 -16.99
N MET A 31 36.76 -0.77 -17.46
CA MET A 31 37.45 -1.88 -16.78
C MET A 31 38.97 -1.76 -16.97
N SER A 32 39.72 -2.01 -15.89
CA SER A 32 41.17 -2.18 -15.94
C SER A 32 41.51 -3.51 -16.61
N VAL A 33 42.26 -3.46 -17.70
CA VAL A 33 42.77 -4.61 -18.43
C VAL A 33 44.23 -4.79 -18.08
N SER A 34 44.58 -5.96 -17.54
CA SER A 34 45.98 -6.33 -17.30
C SER A 34 46.66 -6.54 -18.65
N ILE A 35 47.83 -5.93 -18.84
CA ILE A 35 48.60 -6.04 -20.07
C ILE A 35 49.65 -7.14 -19.86
N PRO A 36 49.46 -8.34 -20.44
CA PRO A 36 50.40 -9.45 -20.29
C PRO A 36 51.71 -9.17 -21.02
N SER A 37 52.81 -9.78 -20.56
CA SER A 37 54.08 -9.72 -21.27
C SER A 37 54.01 -10.46 -22.62
N LEU A 38 54.89 -10.07 -23.55
CA LEU A 38 54.97 -10.71 -24.88
C LEU A 38 55.27 -12.22 -24.78
N SER A 39 56.07 -12.62 -23.80
CA SER A 39 56.37 -14.03 -23.50
C SER A 39 55.17 -14.80 -22.99
N GLU A 40 54.29 -14.18 -22.19
CA GLU A 40 53.04 -14.82 -21.73
C GLU A 40 52.07 -14.99 -22.88
N LEU A 41 51.96 -14.00 -23.77
CA LEU A 41 51.14 -14.07 -24.97
C LEU A 41 51.62 -15.19 -25.91
N GLN A 42 52.93 -15.31 -26.12
CA GLN A 42 53.53 -16.37 -26.93
C GLN A 42 53.30 -17.75 -26.31
N ALA A 43 53.46 -17.90 -24.99
CA ALA A 43 53.17 -19.16 -24.30
C ALA A 43 51.69 -19.57 -24.41
N THR A 44 50.76 -18.60 -24.34
CA THR A 44 49.33 -18.86 -24.58
C THR A 44 49.00 -19.14 -26.05
N ALA A 45 49.72 -18.53 -27.00
CA ALA A 45 49.52 -18.73 -28.43
C ALA A 45 50.06 -20.08 -28.91
N GLU A 46 51.18 -20.56 -28.34
CA GLU A 46 51.73 -21.89 -28.61
C GLU A 46 50.88 -23.01 -27.99
N ALA A 47 50.17 -22.73 -26.89
CA ALA A 47 49.23 -23.66 -26.25
C ALA A 47 47.81 -23.61 -26.85
N ALA A 48 47.46 -22.58 -27.61
CA ALA A 48 46.16 -22.43 -28.24
C ALA A 48 46.15 -23.13 -29.62
N PRO A 49 45.18 -24.01 -29.93
CA PRO A 49 45.01 -24.49 -31.30
C PRO A 49 44.82 -23.27 -32.21
N SER A 50 45.58 -23.20 -33.30
CA SER A 50 45.63 -22.07 -34.24
C SER A 50 44.23 -21.56 -34.57
N PHE A 51 43.83 -20.45 -33.94
CA PHE A 51 42.51 -19.86 -34.07
C PHE A 51 42.62 -18.61 -34.91
N GLU A 52 42.49 -18.77 -36.23
CA GLU A 52 42.23 -17.65 -37.12
C GLU A 52 40.71 -17.37 -37.12
N MET A 53 40.31 -16.18 -36.67
CA MET A 53 38.95 -15.72 -36.95
C MET A 53 38.81 -15.55 -38.48
N PRO A 54 37.78 -16.11 -39.11
CA PRO A 54 37.53 -15.84 -40.52
C PRO A 54 37.33 -14.33 -40.73
N PRO A 55 37.82 -13.77 -41.86
CA PRO A 55 37.82 -12.32 -42.11
C PRO A 55 36.43 -11.69 -42.19
N GLU A 56 35.37 -12.51 -42.31
CA GLU A 56 33.98 -12.08 -42.21
C GLU A 56 33.24 -13.06 -41.28
N VAL A 57 33.11 -12.71 -39.99
CA VAL A 57 32.11 -13.34 -39.12
C VAL A 57 30.74 -12.89 -39.64
N PRO A 58 29.88 -13.78 -40.17
CA PRO A 58 28.57 -13.38 -40.64
C PRO A 58 27.82 -12.65 -39.53
N LEU A 59 27.15 -11.55 -39.86
CA LEU A 59 26.27 -10.80 -38.94
C LEU A 59 25.08 -11.63 -38.40
N GLN A 60 25.02 -12.91 -38.73
CA GLN A 60 23.94 -13.84 -38.42
C GLN A 60 24.52 -14.99 -37.59
N PHE A 61 24.08 -15.10 -36.35
CA PHE A 61 24.18 -16.37 -35.63
C PHE A 61 23.13 -17.31 -36.24
N ASP A 62 23.56 -18.16 -37.17
CA ASP A 62 22.73 -19.25 -37.67
C ASP A 62 22.84 -20.44 -36.70
N ALA A 63 21.74 -20.74 -36.01
CA ALA A 63 21.64 -21.86 -35.10
C ALA A 63 21.96 -23.22 -35.78
N SER A 64 21.77 -23.31 -37.10
CA SER A 64 22.04 -24.52 -37.89
C SER A 64 23.54 -24.73 -38.20
N VAL A 65 24.35 -23.66 -38.15
CA VAL A 65 25.83 -23.72 -38.26
C VAL A 65 26.47 -23.97 -36.88
N GLY A 66 25.70 -23.83 -35.80
CA GLY A 66 26.19 -23.80 -34.43
C GLY A 66 26.74 -25.12 -33.87
N GLU A 67 26.29 -26.29 -34.32
CA GLU A 67 26.70 -27.56 -33.67
C GLU A 67 28.12 -28.03 -34.02
N SER A 68 28.67 -27.62 -35.17
CA SER A 68 30.04 -27.98 -35.58
C SER A 68 31.13 -27.06 -35.02
N LEU A 69 30.75 -25.92 -34.44
CA LEU A 69 31.67 -24.90 -33.89
C LEU A 69 32.04 -25.21 -32.44
N SER A 70 33.17 -24.69 -31.97
CA SER A 70 33.54 -24.82 -30.55
C SER A 70 32.57 -24.01 -29.65
N PRO A 71 32.37 -24.40 -28.38
CA PRO A 71 31.57 -23.64 -27.42
C PRO A 71 31.98 -22.18 -27.30
N GLU A 72 33.29 -21.91 -27.31
CA GLU A 72 33.88 -20.57 -27.21
C GLU A 72 33.53 -19.73 -28.44
N TYR A 73 33.62 -20.33 -29.64
CA TYR A 73 33.28 -19.65 -30.89
C TYR A 73 31.79 -19.29 -30.96
N ARG A 74 30.90 -20.20 -30.53
CA ARG A 74 29.46 -19.92 -30.46
C ARG A 74 29.15 -18.75 -29.56
N LEU A 75 29.74 -18.74 -28.37
CA LEU A 75 29.54 -17.68 -27.38
C LEU A 75 30.06 -16.33 -27.90
N ALA A 76 31.28 -16.30 -28.46
CA ALA A 76 31.88 -15.10 -29.01
C ALA A 76 31.06 -14.53 -30.18
N THR A 77 30.62 -15.39 -31.10
CA THR A 77 29.78 -14.99 -32.24
C THR A 77 28.43 -14.43 -31.78
N PHE A 78 27.80 -15.06 -30.79
CA PHE A 78 26.55 -14.57 -30.20
C PHE A 78 26.72 -13.21 -29.51
N GLN A 79 27.77 -13.05 -28.70
CA GLN A 79 28.07 -11.77 -28.04
C GLN A 79 28.38 -10.66 -29.04
N TYR A 80 29.10 -10.98 -30.12
CA TYR A 80 29.39 -10.07 -31.22
C TYR A 80 28.13 -9.68 -31.99
N ALA A 81 27.25 -10.63 -32.31
CA ALA A 81 25.97 -10.34 -32.95
C ALA A 81 25.12 -9.40 -32.08
N LEU A 82 25.00 -9.68 -30.78
CA LEU A 82 24.29 -8.81 -29.84
C LEU A 82 24.90 -7.40 -29.73
N SER A 83 26.23 -7.29 -29.74
CA SER A 83 26.91 -5.98 -29.71
C SER A 83 26.72 -5.20 -31.00
N LYS A 84 26.56 -5.85 -32.16
CA LYS A 84 26.19 -5.17 -33.41
C LYS A 84 24.74 -4.71 -33.40
N LEU A 85 23.81 -5.51 -32.85
CA LEU A 85 22.39 -5.15 -32.76
C LEU A 85 22.14 -4.00 -31.78
N THR A 86 22.88 -3.98 -30.66
CA THR A 86 22.78 -2.94 -29.63
C THR A 86 24.18 -2.65 -29.08
N PRO A 87 24.91 -1.67 -29.65
CA PRO A 87 26.31 -1.43 -29.32
C PRO A 87 26.57 -0.92 -27.91
N ARG A 88 25.64 -0.13 -27.37
CA ARG A 88 25.78 0.53 -26.06
C ARG A 88 24.65 0.13 -25.14
N VAL A 89 25.00 -0.26 -23.92
CA VAL A 89 24.09 -0.69 -22.83
C VAL A 89 23.98 0.38 -21.74
N PHE A 90 23.67 1.61 -22.14
CA PHE A 90 23.72 2.75 -21.23
C PHE A 90 22.50 2.82 -20.31
N VAL A 91 21.36 2.22 -20.67
CA VAL A 91 20.14 2.29 -19.86
C VAL A 91 20.34 1.56 -18.54
N THR A 92 20.94 0.37 -18.56
CA THR A 92 21.29 -0.37 -17.33
C THR A 92 22.16 0.49 -16.41
N GLN A 93 23.18 1.15 -16.97
CA GLN A 93 24.09 2.01 -16.21
C GLN A 93 23.37 3.25 -15.65
N CYS A 94 22.49 3.88 -16.44
CA CYS A 94 21.70 5.03 -15.99
C CYS A 94 20.73 4.66 -14.86
N LEU A 95 20.06 3.50 -14.94
CA LEU A 95 19.16 3.01 -13.88
C LEU A 95 19.91 2.70 -12.59
N ALA A 96 21.09 2.08 -12.71
CA ALA A 96 21.94 1.81 -11.57
C ALA A 96 22.45 3.13 -10.93
N GLY A 97 22.97 4.04 -11.76
CA GLY A 97 23.44 5.36 -11.32
C GLY A 97 22.35 6.18 -10.65
N LEU A 98 21.11 6.17 -11.19
CA LEU A 98 19.97 6.86 -10.59
C LEU A 98 19.63 6.29 -9.21
N SER A 99 19.61 4.96 -9.07
CA SER A 99 19.34 4.30 -7.79
C SER A 99 20.40 4.65 -6.72
N VAL A 100 21.68 4.65 -7.13
CA VAL A 100 22.79 5.07 -6.26
C VAL A 100 22.66 6.54 -5.88
N LEU A 101 22.36 7.42 -6.84
CA LEU A 101 22.20 8.85 -6.60
C LEU A 101 21.08 9.12 -5.59
N ILE A 102 19.90 8.53 -5.79
CA ILE A 102 18.76 8.69 -4.87
C ILE A 102 19.13 8.18 -3.48
N PHE A 103 19.81 7.04 -3.37
CA PHE A 103 20.24 6.52 -2.08
C PHE A 103 21.24 7.44 -1.36
N VAL A 104 22.21 8.01 -2.09
CA VAL A 104 23.16 8.98 -1.53
C VAL A 104 22.42 10.22 -1.01
N LEU A 105 21.43 10.73 -1.75
CA LEU A 105 20.62 11.87 -1.32
C LEU A 105 19.76 11.55 -0.08
N MET A 106 19.18 10.34 -0.02
CA MET A 106 18.49 9.85 1.17
C MET A 106 19.42 9.82 2.39
N ALA A 107 20.62 9.25 2.25
CA ALA A 107 21.60 9.17 3.32
C ALA A 107 22.04 10.58 3.78
N ALA A 108 22.31 11.49 2.84
CA ALA A 108 22.71 12.87 3.12
C ALA A 108 21.62 13.68 3.84
N THR A 109 20.34 13.34 3.66
CA THR A 109 19.20 13.99 4.31
C THR A 109 18.75 13.28 5.59
N GLY A 110 19.58 12.38 6.13
CA GLY A 110 19.37 11.75 7.42
C GLY A 110 18.41 10.55 7.39
N ALA A 111 18.21 9.90 6.25
CA ALA A 111 17.44 8.66 6.20
C ALA A 111 18.12 7.50 6.93
N GLY A 112 19.46 7.52 7.03
CA GLY A 112 20.27 6.40 7.51
C GLY A 112 20.83 5.54 6.35
N VAL A 113 21.96 4.87 6.58
CA VAL A 113 22.67 4.09 5.53
C VAL A 113 22.35 2.60 5.60
N PHE A 114 22.26 2.03 6.81
CA PHE A 114 22.05 0.59 6.97
C PHE A 114 20.57 0.23 7.08
N GLU A 115 19.84 0.97 7.91
CA GLU A 115 18.43 0.72 8.20
C GLU A 115 17.65 2.05 8.15
N PRO A 116 17.23 2.48 6.95
CA PRO A 116 16.47 3.72 6.83
C PRO A 116 15.11 3.61 7.50
N ASN A 117 14.70 4.67 8.21
CA ASN A 117 13.39 4.72 8.84
C ASN A 117 12.26 4.64 7.79
N VAL A 118 11.22 3.86 8.08
CA VAL A 118 10.00 3.72 7.26
C VAL A 118 9.39 5.07 6.87
N GLU A 119 9.31 6.02 7.81
CA GLU A 119 8.81 7.37 7.53
C GLU A 119 9.63 8.06 6.43
N LYS A 120 10.96 7.92 6.49
CA LYS A 120 11.86 8.50 5.49
C LYS A 120 11.71 7.79 4.14
N LEU A 121 11.62 6.47 4.12
CA LEU A 121 11.35 5.71 2.88
C LEU A 121 10.07 6.19 2.21
N VAL A 122 9.00 6.34 2.98
CA VAL A 122 7.71 6.85 2.50
C VAL A 122 7.84 8.30 2.01
N SER A 123 8.54 9.18 2.72
CA SER A 123 8.75 10.57 2.27
C SER A 123 9.50 10.66 0.94
N TRP A 124 10.41 9.72 0.67
CA TRP A 124 11.19 9.63 -0.57
C TRP A 124 10.46 8.92 -1.72
N GLY A 125 9.23 8.47 -1.51
CA GLY A 125 8.40 7.90 -2.57
C GLY A 125 8.38 6.37 -2.61
N ALA A 126 8.69 5.69 -1.50
CA ALA A 126 8.34 4.27 -1.36
C ALA A 126 6.84 4.03 -1.58
N ASN A 127 6.50 2.86 -2.08
CA ASN A 127 5.12 2.50 -2.36
C ASN A 127 4.43 2.11 -1.06
N PHE A 128 3.32 2.77 -0.76
CA PHE A 128 2.53 2.52 0.43
C PHE A 128 1.06 2.75 0.10
N GLY A 129 0.23 1.71 0.19
CA GLY A 129 -1.13 1.68 -0.35
C GLY A 129 -1.99 2.86 0.07
N PRO A 130 -2.04 3.25 1.36
CA PRO A 130 -2.81 4.41 1.78
C PRO A 130 -2.47 5.69 1.00
N LEU A 131 -1.19 5.98 0.79
CA LEU A 131 -0.75 7.16 0.04
C LEU A 131 -0.91 6.97 -1.47
N THR A 132 -0.55 5.81 -2.00
CA THR A 132 -0.59 5.56 -3.44
C THR A 132 -2.02 5.57 -3.98
N LEU A 133 -2.98 5.03 -3.23
CA LEU A 133 -4.39 4.94 -3.61
C LEU A 133 -5.20 6.22 -3.31
N SER A 134 -4.65 7.15 -2.52
CA SER A 134 -5.25 8.46 -2.22
C SER A 134 -4.76 9.58 -3.14
N GLY A 135 -4.14 9.24 -4.27
CA GLY A 135 -3.73 10.21 -5.29
C GLY A 135 -2.22 10.33 -5.49
N GLN A 136 -1.39 9.69 -4.66
CA GLN A 136 0.07 9.67 -4.85
C GLN A 136 0.54 8.54 -5.78
N TRP A 137 -0.11 8.40 -6.94
CA TRP A 137 0.11 7.31 -7.89
C TRP A 137 1.54 7.23 -8.43
N TRP A 138 2.29 8.34 -8.42
CA TRP A 138 3.71 8.38 -8.82
C TRP A 138 4.59 7.46 -7.96
N ARG A 139 4.13 7.08 -6.76
CA ARG A 139 4.79 6.11 -5.88
C ARG A 139 5.01 4.74 -6.52
N LEU A 140 4.13 4.35 -7.45
CA LEU A 140 4.29 3.11 -8.22
C LEU A 140 5.60 3.07 -9.01
N LEU A 141 6.08 4.26 -9.44
CA LEU A 141 7.32 4.42 -10.21
C LEU A 141 8.50 4.76 -9.31
N THR A 142 8.35 5.73 -8.40
CA THR A 142 9.48 6.23 -7.60
C THR A 142 10.04 5.18 -6.65
N CYS A 143 9.20 4.27 -6.15
CA CYS A 143 9.62 3.21 -5.23
C CYS A 143 10.71 2.31 -5.81
N MET A 144 10.82 2.23 -7.14
CA MET A 144 11.87 1.47 -7.84
C MET A 144 13.29 2.02 -7.59
N THR A 145 13.41 3.29 -7.17
CA THR A 145 14.70 3.96 -6.95
C THR A 145 15.07 4.11 -5.47
N VAL A 146 14.08 4.02 -4.57
CA VAL A 146 14.24 4.11 -3.12
C VAL A 146 14.74 2.77 -2.58
N HIS A 147 15.73 2.75 -1.68
CA HIS A 147 16.30 1.52 -1.14
C HIS A 147 16.35 1.53 0.40
N ILE A 148 16.08 0.37 1.00
CA ILE A 148 15.95 0.14 2.46
C ILE A 148 17.32 -0.13 3.12
N GLY A 149 18.41 0.37 2.53
CA GLY A 149 19.75 0.23 3.09
C GLY A 149 20.81 -0.13 2.06
N ILE A 150 22.08 0.03 2.45
CA ILE A 150 23.23 -0.11 1.56
C ILE A 150 23.41 -1.53 1.03
N ILE A 151 23.18 -2.56 1.86
CA ILE A 151 23.29 -3.96 1.44
C ILE A 151 22.21 -4.28 0.40
N HIS A 152 20.98 -3.82 0.64
CA HIS A 152 19.88 -4.00 -0.28
C HIS A 152 20.15 -3.29 -1.62
N LEU A 153 20.65 -2.05 -1.60
CA LEU A 153 21.08 -1.35 -2.81
C LEU A 153 22.20 -2.12 -3.54
N ALA A 154 23.28 -2.46 -2.85
CA ALA A 154 24.44 -3.12 -3.45
C ALA A 154 24.06 -4.43 -4.15
N PHE A 155 23.19 -5.23 -3.53
CA PHE A 155 22.70 -6.46 -4.12
C PHE A 155 21.83 -6.22 -5.37
N ASN A 156 20.91 -5.25 -5.32
CA ASN A 156 20.11 -4.89 -6.51
C ASN A 156 21.01 -4.40 -7.65
N MET A 157 21.99 -3.55 -7.35
CA MET A 157 22.90 -3.01 -8.37
C MET A 157 23.79 -4.11 -8.96
N TRP A 158 24.31 -5.03 -8.13
CA TRP A 158 25.03 -6.21 -8.61
C TRP A 158 24.18 -6.96 -9.64
N VAL A 159 22.97 -7.37 -9.25
CA VAL A 159 22.11 -8.22 -10.09
C VAL A 159 21.70 -7.49 -11.36
N LEU A 160 21.35 -6.22 -11.26
CA LEU A 160 21.04 -5.36 -12.41
C LEU A 160 22.22 -5.28 -13.37
N LEU A 161 23.45 -5.05 -12.88
CA LEU A 161 24.63 -4.93 -13.71
C LEU A 161 25.10 -6.26 -14.29
N CYS A 162 24.77 -7.39 -13.67
CA CYS A 162 25.03 -8.72 -14.23
C CYS A 162 24.04 -9.12 -15.32
N GLY A 163 22.73 -8.95 -15.09
CA GLY A 163 21.67 -9.43 -15.99
C GLY A 163 21.16 -8.39 -17.00
N GLY A 164 21.11 -7.12 -16.59
CA GLY A 164 20.58 -6.01 -17.37
C GLY A 164 21.25 -5.83 -18.73
N PRO A 165 22.60 -5.81 -18.84
CA PRO A 165 23.27 -5.55 -20.12
C PRO A 165 22.95 -6.60 -21.18
N LEU A 166 22.74 -7.86 -20.78
CA LEU A 166 22.38 -8.94 -21.69
C LEU A 166 20.98 -8.68 -22.29
N VAL A 167 19.99 -8.43 -21.43
CA VAL A 167 18.61 -8.17 -21.88
C VAL A 167 18.50 -6.85 -22.64
N GLU A 168 19.28 -5.83 -22.24
CA GLU A 168 19.39 -4.57 -22.97
C GLU A 168 19.92 -4.79 -24.39
N ARG A 169 20.92 -5.65 -24.58
CA ARG A 169 21.38 -5.98 -25.93
C ARG A 169 20.33 -6.70 -26.76
N MET A 170 19.61 -7.63 -26.14
CA MET A 170 18.60 -8.47 -26.79
C MET A 170 17.36 -7.66 -27.22
N LEU A 171 16.89 -6.74 -26.37
CA LEU A 171 15.68 -5.94 -26.62
C LEU A 171 15.98 -4.58 -27.27
N GLY A 172 17.23 -4.12 -27.16
CA GLY A 172 17.63 -2.75 -27.45
C GLY A 172 17.27 -1.78 -26.33
N ASN A 173 17.93 -0.62 -26.29
CA ASN A 173 17.85 0.35 -25.18
C ASN A 173 16.42 0.77 -24.84
N VAL A 174 15.63 1.15 -25.84
CA VAL A 174 14.21 1.54 -25.64
C VAL A 174 13.35 0.36 -25.20
N GLY A 175 13.59 -0.82 -25.79
CA GLY A 175 12.83 -2.03 -25.46
C GLY A 175 13.09 -2.47 -24.02
N PHE A 176 14.34 -2.40 -23.58
CA PHE A 176 14.75 -2.71 -22.22
C PHE A 176 14.24 -1.71 -21.20
N LEU A 177 14.33 -0.40 -21.47
CA LEU A 177 13.77 0.62 -20.58
C LEU A 177 12.26 0.39 -20.38
N LEU A 178 11.53 0.16 -21.48
CA LEU A 178 10.11 -0.11 -21.44
C LEU A 178 9.80 -1.38 -20.63
N MET A 179 10.54 -2.47 -20.87
CA MET A 179 10.39 -3.71 -20.13
C MET A 179 10.64 -3.52 -18.63
N TYR A 180 11.74 -2.87 -18.27
CA TYR A 180 12.14 -2.63 -16.89
C TYR A 180 11.10 -1.80 -16.13
N VAL A 181 10.66 -0.68 -16.72
CA VAL A 181 9.63 0.17 -16.13
C VAL A 181 8.29 -0.55 -16.05
N SER A 182 7.89 -1.27 -17.10
CA SER A 182 6.62 -2.01 -17.11
C SER A 182 6.60 -3.09 -16.02
N ALA A 183 7.68 -3.87 -15.90
CA ALA A 183 7.79 -4.90 -14.88
C ALA A 183 7.79 -4.30 -13.47
N GLY A 184 8.50 -3.19 -13.26
CA GLY A 184 8.49 -2.47 -11.98
C GLY A 184 7.10 -1.93 -11.61
N LEU A 185 6.38 -1.35 -12.57
CA LEU A 185 5.02 -0.86 -12.33
C LEU A 185 4.03 -2.00 -12.02
N ILE A 186 4.12 -3.12 -12.74
CA ILE A 186 3.30 -4.31 -12.48
C ILE A 186 3.66 -4.94 -11.12
N ALA A 187 4.95 -4.96 -10.74
CA ALA A 187 5.40 -5.35 -9.42
C ALA A 187 4.77 -4.47 -8.32
N SER A 188 4.80 -3.14 -8.50
CA SER A 188 4.21 -2.18 -7.57
C SER A 188 2.69 -2.34 -7.44
N LEU A 189 1.98 -2.65 -8.54
CA LEU A 189 0.55 -2.99 -8.48
C LEU A 189 0.28 -4.32 -7.78
N ALA A 190 1.11 -5.34 -8.01
CA ALA A 190 0.99 -6.62 -7.31
C ALA A 190 1.23 -6.46 -5.80
N SER A 191 2.22 -5.66 -5.41
CA SER A 191 2.43 -5.22 -4.03
C SER A 191 1.16 -4.62 -3.43
N LEU A 192 0.56 -3.62 -4.09
CA LEU A 192 -0.69 -3.02 -3.60
C LEU A 192 -1.86 -4.00 -3.55
N MET A 193 -1.95 -4.93 -4.49
CA MET A 193 -3.03 -5.90 -4.56
C MET A 193 -2.99 -6.88 -3.36
N TRP A 194 -1.81 -7.30 -2.92
CA TRP A 194 -1.67 -8.33 -1.87
C TRP A 194 -1.19 -7.79 -0.52
N HIS A 195 -0.36 -6.76 -0.51
CA HIS A 195 0.29 -6.19 0.67
C HIS A 195 0.18 -4.65 0.72
N PRO A 196 -1.03 -4.08 0.64
CA PRO A 196 -1.23 -2.63 0.53
C PRO A 196 -0.71 -1.83 1.74
N LEU A 197 -0.57 -2.45 2.91
CA LEU A 197 -0.04 -1.81 4.12
C LEU A 197 1.46 -2.02 4.32
N MET A 198 2.12 -2.80 3.46
CA MET A 198 3.57 -2.96 3.48
C MET A 198 4.21 -1.78 2.74
N VAL A 199 5.28 -1.23 3.31
CA VAL A 199 6.10 -0.23 2.62
C VAL A 199 7.05 -0.98 1.68
N SER A 200 6.81 -0.84 0.38
CA SER A 200 7.58 -1.50 -0.67
C SER A 200 8.55 -0.51 -1.33
N ALA A 201 9.83 -0.83 -1.34
CA ALA A 201 10.87 0.00 -1.91
C ALA A 201 12.00 -0.88 -2.47
N GLY A 202 12.53 -0.51 -3.63
CA GLY A 202 13.68 -1.15 -4.26
C GLY A 202 13.45 -1.47 -5.73
N ALA A 203 14.56 -1.60 -6.45
CA ALA A 203 14.59 -1.99 -7.85
C ALA A 203 14.21 -3.47 -8.10
N SER A 204 14.09 -4.27 -7.04
CA SER A 204 14.03 -5.74 -7.13
C SER A 204 12.86 -6.25 -7.97
N GLY A 205 11.68 -5.62 -7.90
CA GLY A 205 10.54 -6.01 -8.75
C GLY A 205 10.86 -5.91 -10.24
N ALA A 206 11.46 -4.80 -10.67
CA ALA A 206 11.90 -4.62 -12.06
C ALA A 206 13.05 -5.56 -12.44
N ILE A 207 13.97 -5.86 -11.51
CA ILE A 207 15.05 -6.83 -11.72
C ILE A 207 14.51 -8.25 -11.88
N PHE A 208 13.51 -8.65 -11.10
CA PHE A 208 12.79 -9.91 -11.35
C PHE A 208 12.15 -9.93 -12.74
N GLY A 209 11.69 -8.76 -13.23
CA GLY A 209 11.25 -8.57 -14.60
C GLY A 209 12.31 -8.88 -15.68
N ILE A 210 13.59 -8.59 -15.42
CA ILE A 210 14.70 -8.97 -16.32
C ILE A 210 14.73 -10.49 -16.50
N TYR A 211 14.61 -11.25 -15.41
CA TYR A 211 14.55 -12.71 -15.47
C TYR A 211 13.26 -13.22 -16.10
N GLY A 212 12.13 -12.54 -15.88
CA GLY A 212 10.87 -12.82 -16.57
C GLY A 212 11.00 -12.66 -18.08
N ALA A 213 11.61 -11.57 -18.54
CA ALA A 213 11.86 -11.32 -19.95
C ALA A 213 12.81 -12.35 -20.55
N LEU A 214 13.85 -12.76 -19.82
CA LEU A 214 14.71 -13.88 -20.23
C LEU A 214 13.91 -15.16 -20.42
N LEU A 215 13.06 -15.55 -19.46
CA LEU A 215 12.19 -16.72 -19.59
C LEU A 215 11.28 -16.64 -20.82
N ALA A 216 10.74 -15.46 -21.12
CA ALA A 216 9.90 -15.25 -22.29
C ALA A 216 10.67 -15.41 -23.61
N ILE A 217 11.90 -14.87 -23.67
CA ILE A 217 12.77 -15.05 -24.83
C ILE A 217 13.12 -16.53 -25.00
N LEU A 218 13.44 -17.24 -23.91
CA LEU A 218 13.69 -18.68 -23.95
C LEU A 218 12.47 -19.47 -24.42
N ALA A 219 11.27 -19.07 -24.02
CA ALA A 219 10.04 -19.72 -24.45
C ALA A 219 9.75 -19.53 -25.95
N ARG A 220 10.03 -18.33 -26.48
CA ARG A 220 9.69 -17.95 -27.86
C ARG A 220 10.78 -18.26 -28.88
N ASP A 221 12.05 -18.12 -28.50
CA ASP A 221 13.17 -18.04 -29.44
C ASP A 221 14.46 -18.67 -28.90
N ARG A 222 14.33 -19.83 -28.22
CA ARG A 222 15.48 -20.62 -27.74
C ARG A 222 16.50 -20.98 -28.82
N GLY A 223 16.10 -21.03 -30.09
CA GLY A 223 16.96 -21.42 -31.20
C GLY A 223 18.07 -20.40 -31.46
N SER A 224 17.82 -19.13 -31.17
CA SER A 224 18.75 -18.03 -31.43
C SER A 224 19.80 -17.83 -30.32
N ILE A 225 19.83 -18.70 -29.28
CA ILE A 225 20.73 -18.58 -28.12
C ILE A 225 21.62 -19.83 -28.02
N PRO A 226 22.96 -19.68 -27.89
CA PRO A 226 23.86 -20.80 -27.68
C PRO A 226 23.52 -21.65 -26.45
N LYS A 227 23.71 -22.97 -26.54
CA LYS A 227 23.40 -23.93 -25.46
C LYS A 227 24.16 -23.59 -24.17
N GLU A 228 25.38 -23.08 -24.28
CA GLU A 228 26.24 -22.66 -23.16
C GLU A 228 25.67 -21.44 -22.43
N THR A 229 25.27 -20.43 -23.19
CA THR A 229 24.61 -19.23 -22.68
C THR A 229 23.31 -19.62 -22.00
N LEU A 230 22.52 -20.50 -22.64
CA LEU A 230 21.29 -21.02 -22.07
C LEU A 230 21.52 -21.78 -20.75
N ALA A 231 22.56 -22.60 -20.67
CA ALA A 231 22.91 -23.33 -19.46
C ALA A 231 23.32 -22.39 -18.32
N GLN A 232 24.12 -21.37 -18.63
CA GLN A 232 24.53 -20.34 -17.66
C GLN A 232 23.34 -19.49 -17.18
N LEU A 233 22.46 -19.07 -18.09
CA LEU A 233 21.24 -18.32 -17.73
C LEU A 233 20.31 -19.16 -16.87
N LYS A 234 20.18 -20.45 -17.16
CA LYS A 234 19.37 -21.37 -16.36
C LYS A 234 19.97 -21.55 -14.97
N SER A 235 21.25 -21.88 -14.85
CA SER A 235 21.87 -22.15 -13.54
C SER A 235 21.92 -20.91 -12.65
N SER A 236 22.38 -19.78 -13.19
CA SER A 236 22.48 -18.52 -12.45
C SER A 236 21.12 -17.86 -12.22
N GLY A 237 20.24 -17.86 -13.23
CA GLY A 237 18.92 -17.26 -13.15
C GLY A 237 17.95 -18.04 -12.27
N MET A 238 17.92 -19.38 -12.38
CA MET A 238 17.10 -20.21 -11.48
C MET A 238 17.66 -20.24 -10.06
N GLY A 239 18.99 -20.23 -9.91
CA GLY A 239 19.64 -20.12 -8.60
C GLY A 239 19.27 -18.80 -7.90
N PHE A 240 19.38 -17.67 -8.61
CA PHE A 240 18.96 -16.36 -8.12
C PHE A 240 17.46 -16.32 -7.77
N LEU A 241 16.60 -16.76 -8.69
CA LEU A 241 15.15 -16.71 -8.53
C LEU A 241 14.69 -17.61 -7.38
N GLY A 242 15.18 -18.85 -7.34
CA GLY A 242 14.87 -19.81 -6.29
C GLY A 242 15.33 -19.34 -4.92
N TYR A 243 16.59 -18.87 -4.81
CA TYR A 243 17.12 -18.36 -3.56
C TYR A 243 16.34 -17.14 -3.05
N ASN A 244 16.11 -16.13 -3.89
CA ASN A 244 15.42 -14.91 -3.45
C ASN A 244 13.95 -15.13 -3.12
N LEU A 245 13.23 -15.99 -3.86
CA LEU A 245 11.85 -16.32 -3.53
C LEU A 245 11.75 -17.15 -2.24
N LEU A 246 12.60 -18.17 -2.07
CA LEU A 246 12.61 -18.98 -0.85
C LEU A 246 13.04 -18.18 0.38
N PHE A 247 14.08 -17.37 0.25
CA PHE A 247 14.51 -16.46 1.31
C PHE A 247 13.42 -15.43 1.60
N GLY A 248 12.79 -14.85 0.58
CA GLY A 248 11.65 -13.95 0.70
C GLY A 248 10.49 -14.53 1.51
N LEU A 249 10.13 -15.80 1.30
CA LEU A 249 9.10 -16.51 2.07
C LEU A 249 9.40 -16.61 3.57
N THR A 250 10.67 -16.52 3.96
CA THR A 250 11.11 -16.61 5.36
C THR A 250 11.30 -15.26 6.04
N GLN A 251 11.29 -14.15 5.28
CA GLN A 251 11.56 -12.80 5.79
C GLN A 251 10.31 -11.92 5.72
N PRO A 252 9.73 -11.50 6.86
CA PRO A 252 8.46 -10.77 6.89
C PRO A 252 8.50 -9.38 6.23
N ASN A 253 9.69 -8.82 6.01
CA ASN A 253 9.89 -7.52 5.37
C ASN A 253 10.19 -7.60 3.86
N ILE A 254 10.09 -8.79 3.25
CA ILE A 254 10.29 -8.97 1.80
C ILE A 254 8.96 -9.08 1.09
N ASP A 255 8.74 -8.18 0.13
CA ASP A 255 7.53 -8.13 -0.68
C ASP A 255 7.58 -9.14 -1.84
N ILE A 256 7.14 -10.37 -1.56
CA ILE A 256 7.12 -11.46 -2.54
C ILE A 256 6.10 -11.19 -3.64
N ALA A 257 5.00 -10.51 -3.34
CA ALA A 257 3.99 -10.14 -4.34
C ALA A 257 4.60 -9.21 -5.40
N ALA A 258 5.44 -8.24 -4.99
CA ALA A 258 6.19 -7.41 -5.92
C ALA A 258 7.16 -8.24 -6.78
N HIS A 259 7.89 -9.19 -6.19
CA HIS A 259 8.83 -10.03 -6.95
C HIS A 259 8.12 -10.90 -7.99
N LEU A 260 7.03 -11.56 -7.62
CA LEU A 260 6.23 -12.38 -8.53
C LEU A 260 5.53 -11.53 -9.60
N GLY A 261 5.00 -10.36 -9.21
CA GLY A 261 4.40 -9.40 -10.15
C GLY A 261 5.41 -8.90 -11.17
N GLY A 262 6.63 -8.59 -10.73
CA GLY A 262 7.74 -8.20 -11.59
C GLY A 262 8.14 -9.29 -12.57
N LEU A 263 8.33 -10.52 -12.08
CA LEU A 263 8.62 -11.69 -12.92
C LEU A 263 7.55 -11.91 -13.98
N PHE A 264 6.28 -11.87 -13.57
CA PHE A 264 5.13 -12.05 -14.46
C PHE A 264 5.01 -10.91 -15.50
N GLY A 265 5.15 -9.66 -15.06
CA GLY A 265 5.11 -8.49 -15.94
C GLY A 265 6.25 -8.52 -16.96
N GLY A 266 7.47 -8.80 -16.52
CA GLY A 266 8.62 -8.97 -17.40
C GLY A 266 8.44 -10.11 -18.39
N PHE A 267 7.83 -11.23 -17.97
CA PHE A 267 7.52 -12.34 -18.86
C PHE A 267 6.51 -11.97 -19.95
N LEU A 268 5.39 -11.33 -19.60
CA LEU A 268 4.38 -10.91 -20.58
C LEU A 268 4.92 -9.88 -21.58
N ILE A 269 5.62 -8.86 -21.09
CA ILE A 269 6.22 -7.83 -21.93
C ILE A 269 7.33 -8.42 -22.79
N GLY A 270 8.17 -9.29 -22.22
CA GLY A 270 9.21 -10.03 -22.91
C GLY A 270 8.64 -10.92 -24.01
N LEU A 271 7.49 -11.56 -23.81
CA LEU A 271 6.86 -12.39 -24.85
C LEU A 271 6.51 -11.56 -26.08
N VAL A 272 6.01 -10.33 -25.89
CA VAL A 272 5.68 -9.43 -27.00
C VAL A 272 6.93 -8.93 -27.72
N GLN A 273 8.00 -8.64 -26.97
CA GLN A 273 9.24 -8.06 -27.51
C GLN A 273 10.24 -9.08 -28.05
N ALA A 274 10.16 -10.35 -27.61
CA ALA A 274 11.04 -11.42 -28.02
C ALA A 274 11.06 -11.58 -29.55
N GLN A 275 12.27 -11.69 -30.09
CA GLN A 275 12.55 -11.69 -31.52
C GLN A 275 13.84 -12.48 -31.79
N PRO A 276 13.97 -13.12 -32.98
CA PRO A 276 15.24 -13.62 -33.48
C PRO A 276 16.34 -12.56 -33.47
N PHE A 277 17.55 -12.91 -33.05
CA PHE A 277 18.70 -12.01 -33.02
C PHE A 277 19.36 -11.87 -34.40
N THR A 278 18.56 -11.52 -35.41
CA THR A 278 18.98 -11.34 -36.80
C THR A 278 18.74 -9.89 -37.25
N SER A 279 19.48 -9.43 -38.26
CA SER A 279 19.28 -8.10 -38.84
C SER A 279 17.89 -7.91 -39.46
N GLU A 280 17.30 -8.99 -39.98
CA GLU A 280 15.96 -9.01 -40.57
C GLU A 280 14.84 -8.75 -39.55
N SER A 281 15.05 -9.03 -38.27
CA SER A 281 14.04 -8.83 -37.23
C SER A 281 13.96 -7.37 -36.75
N LEU A 282 14.99 -6.56 -37.03
CA LEU A 282 15.13 -5.17 -36.56
C LEU A 282 14.00 -4.23 -36.98
N PRO A 283 13.48 -4.24 -38.23
CA PRO A 283 12.42 -3.33 -38.66
C PRO A 283 11.15 -3.43 -37.81
N GLY A 284 10.84 -4.64 -37.31
CA GLY A 284 9.68 -4.89 -36.45
C GLY A 284 9.87 -4.49 -34.98
N ARG A 285 11.06 -4.05 -34.56
CA ARG A 285 11.35 -3.76 -33.15
C ARG A 285 10.51 -2.62 -32.61
N ARG A 286 10.29 -1.58 -33.42
CA ARG A 286 9.45 -0.43 -33.04
C ARG A 286 7.99 -0.83 -32.80
N SER A 287 7.40 -1.64 -33.68
CA SER A 287 6.01 -2.08 -33.54
C SER A 287 5.83 -3.01 -32.32
N ARG A 288 6.79 -3.89 -32.05
CA ARG A 288 6.79 -4.71 -30.83
C ARG A 288 6.90 -3.87 -29.57
N ASN A 289 7.75 -2.85 -29.56
CA ASN A 289 7.84 -1.93 -28.42
C ASN A 289 6.54 -1.14 -28.22
N LEU A 290 5.89 -0.71 -29.30
CA LEU A 290 4.58 -0.07 -29.19
C LEU A 290 3.53 -1.02 -28.61
N ALA A 291 3.46 -2.25 -29.12
CA ALA A 291 2.55 -3.27 -28.61
C ALA A 291 2.81 -3.60 -27.13
N ALA A 292 4.08 -3.67 -26.72
CA ALA A 292 4.47 -3.83 -25.32
C ALA A 292 4.02 -2.64 -24.46
N GLY A 293 4.14 -1.42 -24.96
CA GLY A 293 3.66 -0.22 -24.28
C GLY A 293 2.14 -0.23 -24.10
N VAL A 294 1.39 -0.60 -25.14
CA VAL A 294 -0.06 -0.78 -25.07
C VAL A 294 -0.43 -1.86 -24.05
N LEU A 295 0.25 -3.01 -24.07
CA LEU A 295 0.02 -4.08 -23.11
C LEU A 295 0.30 -3.61 -21.67
N CYS A 296 1.39 -2.87 -21.44
CA CYS A 296 1.69 -2.28 -20.15
C CYS A 296 0.55 -1.38 -19.66
N VAL A 297 0.04 -0.47 -20.51
CA VAL A 297 -1.09 0.41 -20.15
C VAL A 297 -2.34 -0.40 -19.81
N VAL A 298 -2.66 -1.44 -20.60
CA VAL A 298 -3.81 -2.32 -20.32
C VAL A 298 -3.66 -3.03 -18.97
N LEU A 299 -2.49 -3.59 -18.69
CA LEU A 299 -2.20 -4.27 -17.42
C LEU A 299 -2.24 -3.27 -16.24
N LEU A 300 -1.74 -2.06 -16.44
CA LEU A 300 -1.75 -1.00 -15.43
C LEU A 300 -3.16 -0.54 -15.11
N VAL A 301 -3.99 -0.27 -16.12
CA VAL A 301 -5.38 0.16 -15.94
C VAL A 301 -6.20 -0.95 -15.30
N GLY A 302 -6.10 -2.18 -15.81
CA GLY A 302 -6.80 -3.34 -15.24
C GLY A 302 -6.38 -3.62 -13.80
N GLY A 303 -5.07 -3.57 -13.52
CA GLY A 303 -4.52 -3.74 -12.19
C GLY A 303 -4.94 -2.63 -11.23
N ALA A 304 -4.89 -1.36 -11.65
CA ALA A 304 -5.34 -0.23 -10.85
C ALA A 304 -6.84 -0.33 -10.52
N ILE A 305 -7.69 -0.67 -11.48
CA ILE A 305 -9.12 -0.91 -11.23
C ILE A 305 -9.31 -2.05 -10.22
N GLY A 306 -8.56 -3.15 -10.37
CA GLY A 306 -8.61 -4.28 -9.45
C GLY A 306 -8.18 -3.89 -8.02
N VAL A 307 -7.09 -3.15 -7.88
CA VAL A 307 -6.59 -2.66 -6.59
C VAL A 307 -7.62 -1.72 -5.95
N SER A 308 -8.12 -0.73 -6.68
CA SER A 308 -9.12 0.22 -6.16
C SER A 308 -10.44 -0.46 -5.74
N ARG A 309 -10.85 -1.53 -6.44
CA ARG A 309 -12.04 -2.32 -6.05
C ARG A 309 -11.80 -3.17 -4.81
N LYS A 310 -10.64 -3.82 -4.73
CA LYS A 310 -10.31 -4.71 -3.60
C LYS A 310 -10.03 -3.94 -2.32
N HIS A 311 -9.45 -2.76 -2.46
CA HIS A 311 -8.92 -1.95 -1.36
C HIS A 311 -9.56 -0.56 -1.32
N SER A 312 -10.87 -0.47 -1.61
CA SER A 312 -11.65 0.76 -1.54
C SER A 312 -11.50 1.48 -0.19
N ASP A 313 -11.24 0.71 0.86
CA ASP A 313 -11.18 1.19 2.23
C ASP A 313 -9.76 1.59 2.65
N ILE A 314 -8.73 1.21 1.86
CA ILE A 314 -7.31 1.43 2.18
C ILE A 314 -6.78 2.70 1.52
N GLY A 315 -7.33 3.16 0.39
CA GLY A 315 -6.97 4.43 -0.27
C GLY A 315 -7.35 5.69 0.49
N ILE A 316 -7.55 5.53 1.78
CA ILE A 316 -7.82 6.56 2.74
C ILE A 316 -6.47 6.92 3.35
N VAL A 317 -5.77 7.89 2.76
CA VAL A 317 -5.00 8.80 3.62
C VAL A 317 -6.05 9.43 4.50
N LEU A 318 -6.03 9.02 5.77
CA LEU A 318 -6.74 9.74 6.77
C LEU A 318 -6.01 11.07 6.88
N ASP A 319 -6.53 12.09 6.21
CA ASP A 319 -6.18 13.43 6.64
C ASP A 319 -6.54 13.49 8.14
N LYS A 320 -5.64 14.06 8.92
CA LYS A 320 -5.76 14.06 10.37
C LYS A 320 -5.71 15.46 10.90
N ILE A 321 -6.42 15.66 12.00
CA ILE A 321 -6.23 16.80 12.87
C ILE A 321 -5.86 16.30 14.27
N GLU A 322 -5.15 17.14 15.00
CA GLU A 322 -4.81 16.88 16.40
C GLU A 322 -5.32 18.04 17.25
N GLN A 323 -6.02 17.72 18.33
CA GLN A 323 -6.50 18.69 19.31
C GLN A 323 -6.28 18.13 20.72
N GLY A 324 -5.31 18.68 21.44
CA GLY A 324 -4.88 18.14 22.73
C GLY A 324 -4.39 16.70 22.61
N ASN A 325 -4.97 15.80 23.39
CA ASN A 325 -4.66 14.37 23.36
C ASN A 325 -5.51 13.57 22.35
N ILE A 326 -6.25 14.24 21.46
CA ILE A 326 -7.18 13.56 20.54
C ILE A 326 -6.68 13.71 19.11
N GLU A 327 -6.47 12.58 18.45
CA GLU A 327 -6.14 12.48 17.03
C GLU A 327 -7.37 12.00 16.27
N VAL A 328 -7.90 12.86 15.40
CA VAL A 328 -9.08 12.56 14.59
C VAL A 328 -8.67 12.42 13.14
N TYR A 329 -8.82 11.21 12.65
CA TYR A 329 -8.65 10.85 11.26
C TYR A 329 -9.98 10.98 10.50
N TYR A 330 -9.98 11.48 9.26
CA TYR A 330 -11.21 11.62 8.48
C TYR A 330 -11.04 11.18 7.04
N SER A 331 -12.12 10.62 6.48
CA SER A 331 -12.10 10.02 5.14
C SER A 331 -13.48 9.62 4.62
N ASN A 332 -13.53 9.02 3.42
CA ASN A 332 -14.75 8.44 2.84
C ASN A 332 -15.95 9.40 2.93
N GLY A 333 -15.79 10.60 2.40
CA GLY A 333 -16.81 11.65 2.39
C GLY A 333 -16.89 12.52 3.66
N ALA A 334 -16.22 12.16 4.75
CA ALA A 334 -16.05 13.05 5.89
C ALA A 334 -15.05 14.17 5.57
N THR A 335 -15.38 15.40 5.98
CA THR A 335 -14.59 16.61 5.71
C THR A 335 -13.70 16.98 6.90
N LYS A 336 -12.71 17.86 6.68
CA LYS A 336 -11.91 18.43 7.76
C LYS A 336 -12.77 19.12 8.83
N ALA A 337 -13.82 19.82 8.40
CA ALA A 337 -14.76 20.47 9.33
C ALA A 337 -15.51 19.46 10.20
N ASP A 338 -15.90 18.30 9.64
CA ASP A 338 -16.50 17.20 10.41
C ASP A 338 -15.52 16.71 11.50
N ALA A 339 -14.24 16.56 11.14
CA ALA A 339 -13.19 16.18 12.10
C ALA A 339 -12.97 17.24 13.18
N GLU A 340 -12.91 18.53 12.82
CA GLU A 340 -12.70 19.66 13.74
C GLU A 340 -13.85 19.78 14.75
N ARG A 341 -15.10 19.64 14.30
CA ARG A 341 -16.26 19.61 15.20
C ARG A 341 -16.21 18.41 16.15
N LEU A 342 -15.87 17.22 15.65
CA LEU A 342 -15.74 16.01 16.46
C LEU A 342 -14.63 16.13 17.50
N ALA A 343 -13.45 16.62 17.12
CA ALA A 343 -12.33 16.84 18.04
C ALA A 343 -12.70 17.83 19.16
N ALA A 344 -13.38 18.92 18.82
CA ALA A 344 -13.85 19.91 19.78
C ALA A 344 -14.91 19.34 20.74
N TYR A 345 -15.82 18.51 20.24
CA TYR A 345 -16.80 17.79 21.08
C TYR A 345 -16.11 16.82 22.02
N LEU A 346 -15.26 15.92 21.50
CA LEU A 346 -14.59 14.91 22.31
C LEU A 346 -13.72 15.55 23.39
N THR A 347 -13.02 16.65 23.09
CA THR A 347 -12.21 17.36 24.10
C THR A 347 -13.04 17.82 25.32
N ARG A 348 -14.32 18.13 25.13
CA ARG A 348 -15.24 18.53 26.20
C ARG A 348 -15.91 17.33 26.88
N ALA A 349 -16.31 16.34 26.09
CA ALA A 349 -17.08 15.18 26.56
C ALA A 349 -16.20 14.09 27.18
N TRP A 350 -14.94 13.99 26.74
CA TRP A 350 -13.99 12.95 27.10
C TRP A 350 -12.55 13.51 27.18
N THR A 351 -11.95 13.48 28.36
CA THR A 351 -10.58 13.97 28.56
C THR A 351 -9.62 12.79 28.74
N PRO A 352 -9.07 12.22 27.65
CA PRO A 352 -8.16 11.08 27.77
C PRO A 352 -6.82 11.51 28.36
N THR A 353 -6.32 10.71 29.31
CA THR A 353 -5.02 10.91 29.97
C THR A 353 -3.84 10.59 29.05
N ALA A 354 -4.06 9.81 28.00
CA ALA A 354 -3.09 9.47 26.96
C ALA A 354 -3.64 9.85 25.57
N LYS A 355 -2.78 9.83 24.53
CA LYS A 355 -3.22 10.13 23.17
C LYS A 355 -4.27 9.10 22.72
N ALA A 356 -5.43 9.59 22.32
CA ALA A 356 -6.56 8.82 21.83
C ALA A 356 -6.71 9.00 20.33
N THR A 357 -6.92 7.90 19.62
CA THR A 357 -7.05 7.89 18.16
C THR A 357 -8.46 7.45 17.78
N VAL A 358 -9.13 8.28 16.96
CA VAL A 358 -10.47 8.02 16.43
C VAL A 358 -10.50 8.32 14.94
N LYS A 359 -11.49 7.78 14.23
CA LYS A 359 -11.70 8.03 12.80
C LYS A 359 -13.16 8.37 12.51
N VAL A 360 -13.41 9.27 11.58
CA VAL A 360 -14.76 9.60 11.08
C VAL A 360 -14.87 9.33 9.58
N THR A 361 -15.95 8.65 9.19
CA THR A 361 -16.32 8.38 7.78
C THR A 361 -17.79 8.69 7.54
N LYS A 362 -18.21 8.79 6.26
CA LYS A 362 -19.63 8.80 5.89
C LYS A 362 -20.02 7.47 5.25
N SER A 363 -21.25 7.06 5.48
CA SER A 363 -21.89 5.88 4.89
C SER A 363 -23.18 6.28 4.18
N ALA A 364 -23.86 5.33 3.53
CA ALA A 364 -25.18 5.58 2.97
C ALA A 364 -26.25 5.87 4.04
N VAL A 365 -26.00 5.47 5.29
CA VAL A 365 -26.92 5.57 6.43
C VAL A 365 -26.69 6.86 7.23
N GLY A 366 -25.45 7.37 7.25
CA GLY A 366 -25.10 8.59 7.96
C GLY A 366 -23.60 8.75 8.17
N VAL A 367 -23.21 9.02 9.42
CA VAL A 367 -21.82 9.17 9.85
C VAL A 367 -21.37 7.93 10.60
N GLN A 368 -20.13 7.53 10.40
CA GLN A 368 -19.49 6.44 11.12
C GLN A 368 -18.38 6.99 12.00
N PHE A 369 -18.50 6.80 13.30
CA PHE A 369 -17.50 7.15 14.30
C PHE A 369 -16.72 5.90 14.73
N HIS A 370 -15.46 5.82 14.37
CA HIS A 370 -14.57 4.70 14.66
C HIS A 370 -13.73 5.02 15.89
N MET A 371 -13.74 4.13 16.87
CA MET A 371 -12.97 4.30 18.11
C MET A 371 -12.27 3.02 18.53
N ILE A 372 -11.09 3.17 19.12
CA ILE A 372 -10.35 2.05 19.70
C ILE A 372 -10.88 1.82 21.11
N LEU A 373 -11.30 0.58 21.37
CA LEU A 373 -11.76 0.15 22.68
C LEU A 373 -10.90 -1.01 23.16
N LYS A 374 -10.42 -0.96 24.41
CA LYS A 374 -9.57 -2.03 24.95
C LYS A 374 -10.32 -3.37 24.99
N PRO A 375 -9.63 -4.51 24.76
CA PRO A 375 -10.26 -5.83 24.66
C PRO A 375 -11.22 -6.16 25.81
N GLU A 376 -10.89 -5.78 27.03
CA GLU A 376 -11.71 -6.03 28.23
C GLU A 376 -13.10 -5.36 28.19
N PHE A 377 -13.28 -4.29 27.41
CA PHE A 377 -14.55 -3.57 27.29
C PHE A 377 -15.34 -3.96 26.04
N GLN A 378 -14.73 -4.64 25.07
CA GLN A 378 -15.35 -4.97 23.79
C GLN A 378 -16.55 -5.93 23.93
N SER A 379 -16.56 -6.75 24.98
CA SER A 379 -17.63 -7.72 25.28
C SER A 379 -18.59 -7.28 26.39
N SER A 380 -18.48 -6.05 26.89
CA SER A 380 -19.36 -5.56 27.96
C SER A 380 -20.63 -4.95 27.38
N ASP A 381 -21.77 -5.57 27.64
CA ASP A 381 -23.08 -5.06 27.18
C ASP A 381 -23.37 -3.66 27.73
N GLN A 382 -22.94 -3.37 28.96
CA GLN A 382 -23.07 -2.04 29.56
C GLN A 382 -22.28 -0.97 28.80
N VAL A 383 -21.04 -1.28 28.38
CA VAL A 383 -20.23 -0.35 27.58
C VAL A 383 -20.85 -0.15 26.20
N ILE A 384 -21.32 -1.23 25.58
CA ILE A 384 -21.94 -1.17 24.26
C ILE A 384 -23.21 -0.32 24.28
N GLU A 385 -24.05 -0.44 25.30
CA GLU A 385 -25.26 0.39 25.42
C GLU A 385 -24.91 1.86 25.65
N GLN A 386 -23.88 2.16 26.45
CA GLN A 386 -23.38 3.53 26.59
C GLN A 386 -22.94 4.14 25.25
N LEU A 387 -22.31 3.36 24.37
CA LEU A 387 -21.91 3.82 23.04
C LEU A 387 -23.11 4.20 22.16
N VAL A 388 -24.29 3.60 22.38
CA VAL A 388 -25.52 3.99 21.68
C VAL A 388 -25.90 5.43 22.04
N PHE A 389 -25.85 5.78 23.32
CA PHE A 389 -26.13 7.14 23.79
C PHE A 389 -25.07 8.13 23.32
N ASP A 390 -23.79 7.75 23.36
CA ASP A 390 -22.71 8.60 22.85
C ASP A 390 -22.87 8.86 21.35
N GLY A 391 -23.30 7.85 20.58
CA GLY A 391 -23.72 7.98 19.18
C GLY A 391 -24.84 9.02 19.00
N ALA A 392 -25.90 8.94 19.81
CA ALA A 392 -27.02 9.88 19.75
C ALA A 392 -26.62 11.32 20.14
N ARG A 393 -25.74 11.49 21.12
CA ARG A 393 -25.17 12.81 21.47
C ARG A 393 -24.33 13.38 20.34
N MET A 394 -23.48 12.57 19.71
CA MET A 394 -22.68 13.02 18.56
C MET A 394 -23.56 13.40 17.37
N SER A 395 -24.63 12.65 17.10
CA SER A 395 -25.63 12.99 16.07
C SER A 395 -26.14 14.40 16.26
N ARG A 396 -26.59 14.73 17.48
CA ARG A 396 -27.12 16.05 17.85
C ARG A 396 -26.06 17.15 17.87
N ASP A 397 -24.94 16.92 18.55
CA ASP A 397 -24.01 17.97 18.94
C ASP A 397 -22.89 18.23 17.91
N VAL A 398 -22.69 17.30 16.96
CA VAL A 398 -21.55 17.33 16.02
C VAL A 398 -21.99 17.26 14.57
N PHE A 399 -23.02 16.46 14.26
CA PHE A 399 -23.35 16.06 12.90
C PHE A 399 -24.74 16.49 12.43
N ASP A 400 -25.33 17.53 13.03
CA ASP A 400 -26.58 18.14 12.59
C ASP A 400 -27.74 17.13 12.45
N ASP A 401 -27.90 16.25 13.46
CA ASP A 401 -28.88 15.16 13.53
C ASP A 401 -28.70 14.04 12.49
N ALA A 402 -27.54 13.96 11.81
CA ALA A 402 -27.21 12.82 10.97
C ALA A 402 -26.98 11.55 11.82
N PRO A 403 -27.57 10.39 11.48
CA PRO A 403 -27.40 9.16 12.23
C PRO A 403 -25.93 8.78 12.39
N VAL A 404 -25.51 8.45 13.62
CA VAL A 404 -24.12 8.05 13.92
C VAL A 404 -24.07 6.56 14.25
N GLU A 405 -23.34 5.81 13.42
CA GLU A 405 -22.93 4.44 13.70
C GLU A 405 -21.60 4.48 14.48
N VAL A 406 -21.54 3.82 15.64
CA VAL A 406 -20.28 3.71 16.39
C VAL A 406 -19.58 2.39 16.02
N ILE A 407 -18.39 2.50 15.45
CA ILE A 407 -17.56 1.38 15.01
C ILE A 407 -16.47 1.16 16.06
N VAL A 408 -16.56 0.06 16.79
CA VAL A 408 -15.54 -0.38 17.74
C VAL A 408 -14.42 -1.05 16.95
N CYS A 409 -13.18 -0.60 17.15
CA CYS A 409 -12.02 -1.03 16.39
C CYS A 409 -10.90 -1.62 17.27
N ASP A 410 -9.98 -2.34 16.62
CA ASP A 410 -8.69 -2.71 17.20
C ASP A 410 -7.69 -1.54 17.23
N ASP A 411 -6.48 -1.77 17.76
CA ASP A 411 -5.41 -0.76 17.87
C ASP A 411 -4.93 -0.17 16.53
N HIS A 412 -5.39 -0.75 15.40
CA HIS A 412 -5.09 -0.30 14.04
C HIS A 412 -6.31 0.27 13.32
N LEU A 413 -7.37 0.64 14.05
CA LEU A 413 -8.64 1.15 13.51
C LEU A 413 -9.35 0.16 12.57
N ARG A 414 -9.13 -1.15 12.73
CA ARG A 414 -9.89 -2.18 11.99
C ARG A 414 -11.21 -2.47 12.71
N PRO A 415 -12.36 -2.42 12.01
CA PRO A 415 -13.66 -2.66 12.62
C PRO A 415 -13.75 -4.07 13.26
N LEU A 416 -14.25 -4.11 14.49
CA LEU A 416 -14.55 -5.33 15.25
C LEU A 416 -16.06 -5.49 15.47
N LYS A 417 -16.76 -4.41 15.82
CA LYS A 417 -18.20 -4.40 16.09
C LYS A 417 -18.82 -3.07 15.66
N THR A 418 -20.01 -3.13 15.08
CA THR A 418 -20.82 -1.96 14.73
C THR A 418 -21.97 -1.82 15.71
N VAL A 419 -22.10 -0.65 16.31
CA VAL A 419 -23.23 -0.25 17.15
C VAL A 419 -24.11 0.68 16.33
N SER A 420 -25.28 0.16 15.94
CA SER A 420 -26.21 0.88 15.08
C SER A 420 -26.95 1.98 15.85
N PRO A 421 -27.24 3.13 15.20
CA PRO A 421 -28.05 4.17 15.81
C PRO A 421 -29.47 3.63 16.10
N ARG A 422 -29.99 3.97 17.27
CA ARG A 422 -31.34 3.63 17.69
C ARG A 422 -32.33 4.66 17.17
N ALA A 423 -33.32 4.21 16.39
CA ALA A 423 -34.33 5.08 15.79
C ALA A 423 -35.18 5.83 16.82
N ASP A 424 -35.29 5.29 18.03
CA ASP A 424 -36.02 5.85 19.16
C ASP A 424 -35.19 6.82 20.02
N LEU A 425 -33.92 7.03 19.68
CA LEU A 425 -33.00 8.03 20.26
C LEU A 425 -32.56 9.06 19.21
N ARG A 426 -33.41 9.29 18.20
CA ARG A 426 -33.04 10.05 16.99
C ARG A 426 -32.78 11.52 17.27
N HIS A 427 -33.56 12.11 18.17
CA HIS A 427 -33.44 13.51 18.54
C HIS A 427 -33.16 13.63 20.02
N GLY A 428 -32.42 14.66 20.41
CA GLY A 428 -32.14 14.94 21.81
C GLY A 428 -32.14 16.42 22.08
N ILE A 429 -32.49 16.79 23.31
CA ILE A 429 -32.30 18.14 23.83
C ILE A 429 -31.69 18.06 25.23
N VAL A 430 -31.01 19.12 25.61
CA VAL A 430 -30.52 19.31 26.97
C VAL A 430 -31.11 20.62 27.48
N GLU A 431 -31.83 20.54 28.58
CA GLU A 431 -32.33 21.71 29.29
C GLU A 431 -31.77 21.70 30.71
N ARG A 432 -31.02 22.74 31.06
CA ARG A 432 -30.21 22.80 32.29
C ARG A 432 -29.29 21.58 32.46
N LYS A 433 -29.71 20.57 33.23
CA LYS A 433 -28.97 19.31 33.48
C LYS A 433 -29.74 18.07 33.04
N THR A 434 -30.93 18.23 32.47
CA THR A 434 -31.79 17.14 32.06
C THR A 434 -31.63 16.90 30.57
N GLU A 435 -31.14 15.72 30.22
CA GLU A 435 -31.07 15.25 28.82
C GLU A 435 -32.33 14.45 28.48
N VAL A 436 -33.03 14.85 27.43
CA VAL A 436 -34.22 14.14 26.91
C VAL A 436 -33.95 13.71 25.48
N PHE A 437 -33.90 12.40 25.25
CA PHE A 437 -33.99 11.80 23.93
C PHE A 437 -35.45 11.57 23.55
N TYR A 438 -35.80 11.71 22.27
CA TYR A 438 -37.17 11.50 21.84
C TYR A 438 -37.29 10.89 20.44
N SER A 439 -38.40 10.18 20.23
CA SER A 439 -38.72 9.52 18.96
C SER A 439 -39.20 10.53 17.91
N ALA A 440 -39.20 10.13 16.64
CA ALA A 440 -39.50 11.03 15.52
C ALA A 440 -40.94 11.59 15.53
N GLU A 441 -41.85 10.94 16.25
CA GLU A 441 -43.25 11.35 16.41
C GLU A 441 -43.45 12.45 17.46
N ILE A 442 -42.42 12.75 18.25
CA ILE A 442 -42.48 13.74 19.32
C ILE A 442 -41.99 15.11 18.81
N GLU A 443 -42.78 16.15 19.06
CA GLU A 443 -42.37 17.51 18.76
C GLU A 443 -41.26 17.99 19.70
N ARG A 444 -40.35 18.83 19.20
CA ARG A 444 -39.25 19.38 20.02
C ARG A 444 -39.76 20.14 21.25
N ASP A 445 -40.86 20.88 21.10
CA ASP A 445 -41.48 21.66 22.18
C ASP A 445 -42.04 20.76 23.29
N ASP A 446 -42.59 19.59 22.93
CA ASP A 446 -43.03 18.57 23.89
C ASP A 446 -41.85 18.08 24.74
N ALA A 447 -40.73 17.74 24.09
CA ALA A 447 -39.53 17.32 24.79
C ALA A 447 -38.99 18.45 25.69
N GLN A 448 -39.01 19.70 25.23
CA GLN A 448 -38.51 20.85 26.01
C GLN A 448 -39.35 21.12 27.26
N ARG A 449 -40.68 21.04 27.15
CA ARG A 449 -41.57 21.14 28.32
C ARG A 449 -41.27 20.05 29.34
N LEU A 450 -41.08 18.81 28.89
CA LEU A 450 -40.72 17.70 29.78
C LEU A 450 -39.35 17.96 30.46
N ALA A 451 -38.35 18.40 29.70
CA ALA A 451 -37.02 18.66 30.23
C ALA A 451 -37.02 19.77 31.30
N LEU A 452 -37.81 20.84 31.09
CA LEU A 452 -37.99 21.92 32.07
C LEU A 452 -38.68 21.39 33.35
N PHE A 453 -39.80 20.70 33.20
CA PHE A 453 -40.54 20.12 34.32
C PHE A 453 -39.66 19.22 35.19
N MET A 454 -38.91 18.32 34.55
CA MET A 454 -38.02 17.38 35.24
C MET A 454 -36.83 18.09 35.88
N SER A 455 -36.32 19.16 35.27
CA SER A 455 -35.23 19.96 35.84
C SER A 455 -35.65 20.75 37.09
N ASP A 456 -36.92 21.18 37.17
CA ASP A 456 -37.46 21.86 38.35
C ASP A 456 -37.73 20.87 39.49
N LEU A 457 -38.16 19.65 39.15
CA LEU A 457 -38.45 18.58 40.09
C LEU A 457 -37.19 17.99 40.72
N PHE A 458 -36.15 17.75 39.92
CA PHE A 458 -34.89 17.15 40.38
C PHE A 458 -33.78 18.20 40.46
N ARG A 459 -33.44 18.66 41.67
CA ARG A 459 -32.37 19.67 41.88
C ARG A 459 -30.98 19.22 41.41
N GLU A 460 -30.71 17.91 41.42
CA GLU A 460 -29.47 17.33 40.87
C GLU A 460 -29.65 16.77 39.44
N GLY A 461 -30.87 16.89 38.87
CA GLY A 461 -31.26 16.42 37.53
C GLY A 461 -31.53 14.91 37.47
N PRO A 462 -32.51 14.42 36.69
CA PRO A 462 -32.45 13.05 36.19
C PRO A 462 -31.35 12.98 35.12
N ALA A 463 -30.46 11.99 35.22
CA ALA A 463 -29.28 11.91 34.37
C ALA A 463 -29.61 11.70 32.88
N LEU A 464 -30.77 11.11 32.56
CA LEU A 464 -31.16 10.75 31.20
C LEU A 464 -32.64 10.36 31.12
N LEU A 465 -33.38 10.93 30.17
CA LEU A 465 -34.78 10.62 29.89
C LEU A 465 -34.96 10.22 28.43
N LYS A 466 -35.94 9.36 28.18
CA LYS A 466 -36.44 9.12 26.82
C LYS A 466 -37.96 9.38 26.77
N LEU A 467 -38.41 10.09 25.74
CA LEU A 467 -39.81 10.38 25.47
C LEU A 467 -40.22 9.73 24.14
N ALA A 468 -41.21 8.85 24.19
CA ALA A 468 -41.76 8.18 23.01
C ALA A 468 -43.28 8.33 22.95
N GLN A 469 -43.87 7.99 21.80
CA GLN A 469 -45.31 7.98 21.62
C GLN A 469 -45.80 6.61 21.15
N ARG A 470 -46.82 6.10 21.84
CA ARG A 470 -47.51 4.85 21.49
C ARG A 470 -49.00 5.10 21.34
N GLY A 471 -49.47 5.14 20.10
CA GLY A 471 -50.84 5.56 19.80
C GLY A 471 -51.08 6.99 20.25
N THR A 472 -52.03 7.19 21.17
CA THR A 472 -52.32 8.50 21.78
C THR A 472 -51.59 8.74 23.10
N ALA A 473 -50.90 7.74 23.66
CA ALA A 473 -50.21 7.89 24.94
C ALA A 473 -48.75 8.33 24.75
N LYS A 474 -48.25 9.12 25.71
CA LYS A 474 -46.83 9.49 25.82
C LYS A 474 -46.14 8.54 26.81
N GLU A 475 -45.04 7.93 26.38
CA GLU A 475 -44.22 7.03 27.20
C GLU A 475 -42.97 7.81 27.65
N VAL A 476 -42.86 8.06 28.97
CA VAL A 476 -41.69 8.70 29.58
C VAL A 476 -40.84 7.64 30.24
N HIS A 477 -39.64 7.42 29.71
CA HIS A 477 -38.66 6.48 30.25
C HIS A 477 -37.70 7.23 31.17
N LEU A 478 -37.67 6.86 32.44
CA LEU A 478 -36.86 7.46 33.50
C LEU A 478 -35.90 6.42 34.07
N GLY A 479 -34.60 6.70 34.00
CA GLY A 479 -33.58 5.90 34.67
C GLY A 479 -33.82 5.85 36.18
N PHE A 480 -33.91 4.65 36.75
CA PHE A 480 -34.30 4.49 38.16
C PHE A 480 -33.64 3.28 38.83
N GLN A 481 -33.33 3.38 40.12
CA GLN A 481 -32.78 2.28 40.92
C GLN A 481 -33.88 1.33 41.36
N LYS A 482 -33.84 0.08 40.87
CA LYS A 482 -34.90 -0.93 41.08
C LYS A 482 -35.16 -1.22 42.56
N GLU A 483 -34.14 -1.15 43.40
CA GLU A 483 -34.21 -1.41 44.84
C GLU A 483 -35.13 -0.41 45.55
N MET A 484 -35.24 0.81 45.03
CA MET A 484 -36.05 1.87 45.61
C MET A 484 -37.55 1.62 45.47
N LEU A 485 -37.98 0.73 44.56
CA LEU A 485 -39.39 0.35 44.42
C LEU A 485 -39.93 -0.50 45.58
N SER A 486 -39.06 -1.01 46.45
CA SER A 486 -39.48 -1.69 47.68
C SER A 486 -40.16 -0.75 48.69
N LYS A 487 -40.00 0.56 48.51
CA LYS A 487 -40.53 1.62 49.37
C LYS A 487 -41.86 2.17 48.84
N PRO A 488 -43.00 1.95 49.51
CA PRO A 488 -44.31 2.42 49.03
C PRO A 488 -44.39 3.94 48.83
N GLU A 489 -43.69 4.72 49.66
CA GLU A 489 -43.61 6.17 49.56
C GLU A 489 -42.94 6.63 48.25
N VAL A 490 -41.95 5.88 47.75
CA VAL A 490 -41.28 6.16 46.48
C VAL A 490 -42.23 5.92 45.31
N VAL A 491 -42.98 4.81 45.33
CA VAL A 491 -43.97 4.49 44.29
C VAL A 491 -45.10 5.54 44.27
N ALA A 492 -45.55 5.99 45.45
CA ALA A 492 -46.55 7.06 45.55
C ALA A 492 -46.04 8.37 44.96
N GLU A 493 -44.78 8.73 45.21
CA GLU A 493 -44.18 9.93 44.63
C GLU A 493 -44.03 9.81 43.10
N LEU A 494 -43.56 8.67 42.59
CA LEU A 494 -43.47 8.45 41.14
C LEU A 494 -44.82 8.55 40.43
N ARG A 495 -45.92 8.13 41.06
CA ARG A 495 -47.27 8.37 40.54
C ARG A 495 -47.62 9.85 40.49
N ARG A 496 -47.28 10.63 41.52
CA ARG A 496 -47.46 12.10 41.50
C ARG A 496 -46.65 12.76 40.40
N VAL A 497 -45.42 12.29 40.17
CA VAL A 497 -44.58 12.77 39.06
C VAL A 497 -45.25 12.50 37.73
N ARG A 498 -45.71 11.26 37.48
CA ARG A 498 -46.46 10.92 36.26
C ARG A 498 -47.71 11.80 36.09
N ASP A 499 -48.51 11.97 37.15
CA ASP A 499 -49.73 12.77 37.10
C ASP A 499 -49.44 14.25 36.85
N GLY A 500 -48.36 14.77 37.43
CA GLY A 500 -47.86 16.13 37.14
C GLY A 500 -47.41 16.27 35.69
N ILE A 501 -46.71 15.29 35.12
CA ILE A 501 -46.37 15.28 33.69
C ILE A 501 -47.64 15.31 32.83
N ALA A 502 -48.65 14.48 33.16
CA ALA A 502 -49.91 14.45 32.43
C ALA A 502 -50.71 15.77 32.53
N ALA A 503 -50.69 16.42 33.69
CA ALA A 503 -51.44 17.66 33.91
C ALA A 503 -50.73 18.89 33.34
N ASP A 504 -49.43 19.02 33.59
CA ASP A 504 -48.68 20.25 33.38
C ASP A 504 -47.85 20.25 32.08
N VAL A 505 -47.44 19.07 31.60
CA VAL A 505 -46.60 18.92 30.40
C VAL A 505 -47.41 18.48 29.19
N PHE A 506 -48.29 17.49 29.35
CA PHE A 506 -49.08 16.88 28.26
C PHE A 506 -50.60 16.88 28.55
N PRO A 507 -51.24 18.06 28.72
CA PRO A 507 -52.64 18.13 29.12
C PRO A 507 -53.56 17.40 28.14
N GLY A 508 -54.44 16.56 28.67
CA GLY A 508 -55.40 15.78 27.89
C GLY A 508 -54.81 14.54 27.22
N THR A 509 -53.57 14.16 27.54
CA THR A 509 -52.89 12.99 27.00
C THR A 509 -52.60 11.98 28.11
N GLU A 510 -52.79 10.69 27.83
CA GLU A 510 -52.37 9.63 28.75
C GLU A 510 -50.84 9.55 28.82
N VAL A 511 -50.29 9.53 30.04
CA VAL A 511 -48.85 9.43 30.27
C VAL A 511 -48.55 8.14 31.02
N GLU A 512 -47.68 7.32 30.44
CA GLU A 512 -47.08 6.17 31.12
C GLU A 512 -45.66 6.51 31.56
N LEU A 513 -45.33 6.27 32.83
CA LEU A 513 -43.96 6.41 33.34
C LEU A 513 -43.29 5.03 33.38
N HIS A 514 -42.33 4.81 32.49
CA HIS A 514 -41.56 3.59 32.33
C HIS A 514 -40.24 3.75 33.10
N LEU A 515 -40.03 2.93 34.12
CA LEU A 515 -38.78 2.93 34.87
C LEU A 515 -37.81 1.96 34.21
N VAL A 516 -36.64 2.49 33.87
CA VAL A 516 -35.61 1.76 33.15
C VAL A 516 -34.34 1.65 33.97
N ASP A 517 -33.61 0.56 33.78
CA ASP A 517 -32.29 0.39 34.38
C ASP A 517 -31.20 1.12 33.58
N GLU A 518 -29.93 0.90 33.93
CA GLU A 518 -28.78 1.50 33.23
C GLU A 518 -28.67 1.06 31.77
N GLN A 519 -29.34 -0.03 31.37
CA GLN A 519 -29.38 -0.57 30.01
C GLN A 519 -30.65 -0.13 29.24
N PHE A 520 -31.46 0.76 29.84
CA PHE A 520 -32.74 1.20 29.31
C PHE A 520 -33.81 0.09 29.20
N ASP A 521 -33.61 -1.03 29.89
CA ASP A 521 -34.60 -2.10 29.95
C ASP A 521 -35.71 -1.72 30.94
N VAL A 522 -36.95 -1.75 30.45
CA VAL A 522 -38.13 -1.40 31.25
C VAL A 522 -38.38 -2.51 32.27
N PHE A 523 -38.24 -2.19 33.55
CA PHE A 523 -38.53 -3.14 34.64
C PHE A 523 -39.81 -2.83 35.41
N HIS A 524 -40.40 -1.63 35.22
CA HIS A 524 -41.66 -1.26 35.84
C HIS A 524 -42.39 -0.17 35.03
N VAL A 525 -43.72 -0.22 34.97
CA VAL A 525 -44.54 0.77 34.25
C VAL A 525 -45.68 1.27 35.15
N LEU A 526 -45.75 2.59 35.31
CA LEU A 526 -46.83 3.29 36.00
C LEU A 526 -47.82 3.84 34.96
N LYS A 527 -48.91 3.11 34.75
CA LYS A 527 -50.02 3.47 33.85
C LYS A 527 -51.02 4.42 34.53
N PRO A 528 -51.70 5.32 33.79
CA PRO A 528 -52.63 6.34 34.30
C PRO A 528 -53.47 5.91 35.50
#